data_AF-A0A7X5JCN1-F1
#
_entry.id   AF-A0A7X5JCN1-F1
#
_cell.length_a   1.000
_cell.length_b   1.000
_cell.length_c   1.000
_cell.angle_alpha   90.00
_cell.angle_beta   90.00
_cell.angle_gamma   90.00
#
_symmetry.space_group_name_H-M   'P 1'
#
loop_
_entity.id
_entity.type
_entity.pdbx_description
1 polymer ?
#
loop_
_entity_poly.entity_id
_entity_poly.type
_entity_poly.pdbx_seq_one_letter_code
_entity_poly.pdbx_strand_id
1 'polypeptide(L)'
;MEYSVYHDESKEDAFWHVFLFVPNESKSIVLKELRAAKEVTCLNLTDFSFKNIGSNNSIECTRIWLSILCAALQQDDKNEMEPYYLGKDSIHCPVQRRKKPNHNNFTTSPKLKIAVFQQKNNHEDMEGFDNLINIETTFRMGLQGACSYLFNQENPLEIAQIILDREDHYQIAHGRDFDKNTVLSRLNRNFRTYCSLKNECTISGNSINDDDQVFLDLADLFLGTFRLGILKPQEKFCSDKEKKKHPLCYNLKTLMQRLNKGGARMNNSRFNRFGTFSSAEIINGEWNFTDLSTDFLKFPSVENLNLFD
;
A
#
# COMPACT_ATOMS: atom_id res chain seq x y z
N MET A 1 19.07 -4.74 5.73
CA MET A 1 17.92 -5.49 6.29
C MET A 1 17.21 -6.17 5.13
N GLU A 2 16.75 -7.40 5.33
CA GLU A 2 16.14 -8.21 4.28
C GLU A 2 14.63 -7.93 4.19
N TYR A 3 14.13 -7.65 2.99
CA TYR A 3 12.73 -7.33 2.73
C TYR A 3 12.11 -8.28 1.71
N SER A 4 10.83 -8.59 1.92
CA SER A 4 9.94 -9.05 0.86
C SER A 4 9.15 -7.86 0.33
N VAL A 5 8.98 -7.78 -0.99
CA VAL A 5 8.22 -6.72 -1.66
C VAL A 5 6.92 -7.30 -2.18
N TYR A 6 5.79 -6.74 -1.76
CA TYR A 6 4.47 -7.10 -2.26
C TYR A 6 4.02 -6.02 -3.23
N HIS A 7 3.63 -6.43 -4.44
CA HIS A 7 3.24 -5.53 -5.52
C HIS A 7 1.81 -5.84 -5.98
N ASP A 8 1.03 -4.77 -6.14
CA ASP A 8 -0.28 -4.81 -6.75
C ASP A 8 -0.41 -3.65 -7.76
N GLU A 9 -1.33 -3.78 -8.72
CA GLU A 9 -1.57 -2.83 -9.79
C GLU A 9 -3.05 -2.43 -9.92
N SER A 10 -3.30 -1.23 -10.44
CA SER A 10 -4.65 -0.80 -10.80
C SER A 10 -4.64 0.02 -12.08
N LYS A 11 -5.65 -0.20 -12.94
CA LYS A 11 -5.81 0.51 -14.22
C LYS A 11 -7.00 1.49 -14.22
N GLU A 12 -7.46 1.89 -13.03
CA GLU A 12 -8.59 2.82 -12.89
C GLU A 12 -8.07 4.27 -12.99
N ASP A 13 -8.53 5.00 -14.03
CA ASP A 13 -8.17 6.37 -14.44
C ASP A 13 -6.70 6.61 -14.82
N ALA A 14 -5.78 5.77 -14.37
CA ALA A 14 -4.34 5.78 -14.67
C ALA A 14 -3.76 4.39 -14.39
N PHE A 15 -2.47 4.17 -14.72
CA PHE A 15 -1.79 2.93 -14.33
C PHE A 15 -1.07 3.12 -12.99
N TRP A 16 -1.49 2.39 -11.97
CA TRP A 16 -0.96 2.49 -10.61
C TRP A 16 -0.18 1.26 -10.24
N HIS A 17 0.94 1.45 -9.55
CA HIS A 17 1.67 0.42 -8.82
C HIS A 17 1.69 0.79 -7.34
N VAL A 18 1.48 -0.20 -6.48
CA VAL A 18 1.82 -0.11 -5.06
C VAL A 18 2.92 -1.12 -4.74
N PHE A 19 3.91 -0.72 -3.95
CA PHE A 19 4.95 -1.60 -3.45
C PHE A 19 4.97 -1.53 -1.92
N LEU A 20 4.64 -2.62 -1.25
CA LEU A 20 4.74 -2.75 0.19
C LEU A 20 6.00 -3.53 0.54
N PHE A 21 6.94 -2.86 1.20
CA PHE A 21 8.20 -3.44 1.65
C PHE A 21 8.02 -3.91 3.10
N VAL A 22 8.14 -5.22 3.32
CA VAL A 22 7.98 -5.83 4.64
C VAL A 22 9.31 -6.45 5.07
N PRO A 23 9.94 -5.96 6.16
CA PRO A 23 11.10 -6.62 6.74
C PRO A 23 10.76 -8.06 7.10
N ASN A 24 11.60 -9.00 6.68
CA ASN A 24 11.36 -10.43 6.91
C ASN A 24 11.27 -10.76 8.41
N GLU A 25 12.03 -10.06 9.26
CA GLU A 25 11.97 -10.18 10.73
C GLU A 25 10.64 -9.74 11.35
N SER A 26 9.91 -8.86 10.69
CA SER A 26 8.66 -8.26 11.19
C SER A 26 7.40 -8.92 10.63
N LYS A 27 7.52 -9.82 9.64
CA LYS A 27 6.37 -10.44 8.96
C LYS A 27 5.40 -11.08 9.96
N SER A 28 5.92 -11.93 10.84
CA SER A 28 5.10 -12.71 11.77
C SER A 28 4.30 -11.85 12.74
N ILE A 29 4.91 -10.76 13.25
CA ILE A 29 4.23 -9.86 14.19
C ILE A 29 3.12 -9.07 13.50
N VAL A 30 3.30 -8.64 12.24
CA VAL A 30 2.26 -7.91 11.50
C VAL A 30 1.14 -8.86 11.08
N LEU A 31 1.49 -10.06 10.57
CA LEU A 31 0.52 -11.09 10.19
C LEU A 31 -0.41 -11.48 11.34
N LYS A 32 0.14 -11.62 12.54
CA LYS A 32 -0.64 -11.93 13.75
C LYS A 32 -1.75 -10.90 13.97
N GLU A 33 -1.44 -9.61 13.90
CA GLU A 33 -2.42 -8.55 14.14
C GLU A 33 -3.46 -8.45 13.00
N LEU A 34 -3.05 -8.64 11.75
CA LEU A 34 -3.97 -8.66 10.60
C LEU A 34 -4.94 -9.86 10.68
N ARG A 35 -4.47 -11.03 11.11
CA ARG A 35 -5.31 -12.21 11.34
C ARG A 35 -6.28 -12.03 12.49
N ALA A 36 -5.80 -11.51 13.62
CA ALA A 36 -6.64 -11.19 14.77
C ALA A 36 -7.78 -10.23 14.39
N ALA A 37 -7.53 -9.27 13.50
CA ALA A 37 -8.56 -8.38 12.99
C ALA A 37 -9.66 -9.11 12.19
N LYS A 38 -9.30 -10.10 11.36
CA LYS A 38 -10.28 -10.94 10.64
C LYS A 38 -11.16 -11.73 11.62
N GLU A 39 -10.56 -12.28 12.68
CA GLU A 39 -11.28 -13.02 13.72
C GLU A 39 -12.27 -12.13 14.49
N VAL A 40 -11.80 -10.97 14.98
CA VAL A 40 -12.61 -10.03 15.77
C VAL A 40 -13.79 -9.47 14.98
N THR A 41 -13.62 -9.29 13.67
CA THR A 41 -14.68 -8.81 12.78
C THR A 41 -15.55 -9.91 12.19
N CYS A 42 -15.26 -11.18 12.52
CA CYS A 42 -15.92 -12.37 11.96
C CYS A 42 -15.95 -12.33 10.43
N LEU A 43 -14.85 -11.92 9.81
CA LEU A 43 -14.76 -11.78 8.36
C LEU A 43 -14.50 -13.13 7.71
N ASN A 44 -15.56 -13.76 7.20
CA ASN A 44 -15.50 -15.01 6.44
C ASN A 44 -15.40 -14.72 4.93
N LEU A 45 -14.38 -13.99 4.50
CA LEU A 45 -14.08 -13.79 3.08
C LEU A 45 -12.83 -14.58 2.69
N THR A 46 -12.98 -15.41 1.66
CA THR A 46 -11.87 -16.14 1.03
C THR A 46 -10.98 -15.22 0.18
N ASP A 47 -11.57 -14.16 -0.39
CA ASP A 47 -10.87 -13.09 -1.13
C ASP A 47 -11.17 -11.74 -0.44
N PHE A 48 -10.15 -11.18 0.20
CA PHE A 48 -10.25 -9.89 0.90
C PHE A 48 -9.59 -8.74 0.13
N SER A 49 -10.06 -8.54 -1.10
CA SER A 49 -9.70 -7.40 -1.94
C SER A 49 -10.57 -6.16 -1.74
N PHE A 50 -10.04 -4.99 -2.08
CA PHE A 50 -10.73 -3.71 -2.05
C PHE A 50 -12.01 -3.74 -2.88
N LYS A 51 -11.99 -4.42 -4.03
CA LYS A 51 -13.16 -4.61 -4.88
C LYS A 51 -14.31 -5.28 -4.13
N ASN A 52 -14.02 -6.21 -3.22
CA ASN A 52 -15.03 -7.04 -2.54
C ASN A 52 -15.58 -6.44 -1.23
N ILE A 53 -14.98 -5.38 -0.70
CA ILE A 53 -15.51 -4.69 0.48
C ILE A 53 -16.89 -4.09 0.22
N GLY A 54 -17.85 -4.39 1.10
CA GLY A 54 -19.19 -3.80 1.05
C GLY A 54 -20.09 -4.12 2.25
N SER A 55 -19.76 -5.16 3.02
CA SER A 55 -20.41 -5.46 4.30
C SER A 55 -19.79 -4.65 5.44
N ASN A 56 -20.54 -4.43 6.52
CA ASN A 56 -20.05 -3.73 7.71
C ASN A 56 -18.80 -4.42 8.29
N ASN A 57 -18.77 -5.75 8.34
CA ASN A 57 -17.63 -6.52 8.82
C ASN A 57 -16.40 -6.30 7.92
N SER A 58 -16.56 -6.34 6.59
CA SER A 58 -15.44 -6.09 5.66
C SER A 58 -14.90 -4.68 5.80
N ILE A 59 -15.76 -3.67 5.94
CA ILE A 59 -15.35 -2.27 6.13
C ILE A 59 -14.60 -2.10 7.46
N GLU A 60 -15.10 -2.69 8.54
CA GLU A 60 -14.47 -2.59 9.85
C GLU A 60 -13.13 -3.32 9.87
N CYS A 61 -13.03 -4.49 9.24
CA CYS A 61 -11.76 -5.21 9.10
C CYS A 61 -10.74 -4.39 8.31
N THR A 62 -11.16 -3.78 7.20
CA THR A 62 -10.28 -2.90 6.41
C THR A 62 -9.84 -1.70 7.22
N ARG A 63 -10.72 -1.09 8.02
CA ARG A 63 -10.37 0.01 8.91
C ARG A 63 -9.28 -0.39 9.90
N ILE A 64 -9.42 -1.56 10.54
CA ILE A 64 -8.42 -2.10 11.47
C ILE A 64 -7.09 -2.36 10.73
N TRP A 65 -7.13 -3.03 9.58
CA TRP A 65 -5.95 -3.33 8.77
C TRP A 65 -5.19 -2.08 8.33
N LEU A 66 -5.89 -1.06 7.84
CA LEU A 66 -5.27 0.22 7.49
C LEU A 66 -4.68 0.93 8.70
N SER A 67 -5.31 0.84 9.88
CA SER A 67 -4.75 1.38 11.12
C SER A 67 -3.49 0.63 11.55
N ILE A 68 -3.47 -0.71 11.45
CA ILE A 68 -2.30 -1.56 11.69
C ILE A 68 -1.17 -1.16 10.75
N LEU A 69 -1.44 -1.03 9.45
CA LEU A 69 -0.46 -0.57 8.47
C LEU A 69 0.10 0.80 8.83
N CYS A 70 -0.74 1.77 9.20
CA CYS A 70 -0.29 3.10 9.62
C CYS A 70 0.71 3.02 10.78
N ALA A 71 0.46 2.17 11.78
CA ALA A 71 1.38 1.97 12.89
C ALA A 71 2.65 1.21 12.46
N ALA A 72 2.51 0.21 11.59
CA ALA A 72 3.62 -0.63 11.10
C ALA A 72 4.61 0.14 10.22
N LEU A 73 4.17 1.23 9.58
CA LEU A 73 4.99 2.15 8.79
C LEU A 73 5.89 3.08 9.64
N GLN A 74 5.79 3.04 10.96
CA GLN A 74 6.73 3.72 11.85
C GLN A 74 8.15 3.17 11.65
N GLN A 75 9.15 4.06 11.66
CA GLN A 75 10.56 3.77 11.34
C GLN A 75 11.49 3.86 12.58
N ASP A 76 11.02 4.50 13.66
CA ASP A 76 11.77 4.74 14.90
C ASP A 76 10.82 4.61 16.11
N ASP A 77 11.27 4.02 17.22
CA ASP A 77 10.52 3.76 18.45
C ASP A 77 10.74 4.80 19.58
N LYS A 78 11.61 5.80 19.38
CA LYS A 78 12.07 6.74 20.43
C LYS A 78 11.01 7.52 21.21
N ASN A 79 9.78 7.67 20.71
CA ASN A 79 8.76 8.57 21.29
C ASN A 79 7.37 7.93 21.33
N GLU A 80 7.29 6.69 21.82
CA GLU A 80 6.07 5.87 21.87
C GLU A 80 5.65 5.35 20.49
N MET A 81 5.07 4.15 20.49
CA MET A 81 4.55 3.49 19.30
C MET A 81 3.18 4.07 18.94
N GLU A 82 2.94 4.31 17.64
CA GLU A 82 1.62 4.74 17.17
C GLU A 82 0.58 3.66 17.50
N PRO A 83 -0.49 3.99 18.24
CA PRO A 83 -1.55 3.04 18.49
C PRO A 83 -2.31 2.73 17.21
N TYR A 84 -2.71 1.47 17.06
CA TYR A 84 -3.64 1.05 16.04
C TYR A 84 -4.96 0.58 16.65
N TYR A 85 -6.03 0.86 15.92
CA TYR A 85 -7.40 0.55 16.29
C TYR A 85 -7.68 -0.95 16.13
N LEU A 86 -8.32 -1.57 17.12
CA LEU A 86 -8.70 -2.99 17.14
C LEU A 86 -10.21 -3.25 16.99
N GLY A 87 -11.00 -2.21 16.70
CA GLY A 87 -12.46 -2.33 16.69
C GLY A 87 -13.12 -1.73 17.93
N LYS A 88 -14.45 -1.70 17.91
CA LYS A 88 -15.28 -1.47 19.10
C LYS A 88 -15.62 -2.83 19.72
N ASP A 89 -15.56 -2.93 21.04
CA ASP A 89 -16.07 -4.07 21.85
C ASP A 89 -17.55 -4.47 21.54
N SER A 90 -18.25 -3.67 20.73
CA SER A 90 -19.68 -3.78 20.46
C SER A 90 -20.10 -4.92 19.51
N ILE A 91 -19.17 -5.61 18.83
CA ILE A 91 -19.55 -6.64 17.84
C ILE A 91 -20.25 -7.83 18.52
N HIS A 92 -19.96 -8.09 19.80
CA HIS A 92 -20.51 -9.26 20.53
C HIS A 92 -21.49 -8.90 21.67
N CYS A 93 -21.85 -7.62 21.87
CA CYS A 93 -22.77 -7.24 22.94
C CYS A 93 -23.56 -5.96 22.63
N PRO A 94 -24.88 -6.07 22.31
CA PRO A 94 -25.76 -4.92 22.06
C PRO A 94 -25.81 -3.90 23.21
N VAL A 95 -25.49 -4.33 24.43
CA VAL A 95 -25.56 -3.51 25.66
C VAL A 95 -24.35 -2.57 25.81
N GLN A 96 -23.26 -2.74 25.04
CA GLN A 96 -21.99 -2.04 25.26
C GLN A 96 -21.60 -1.01 24.18
N ARG A 97 -22.56 -0.47 23.41
CA ARG A 97 -22.33 0.57 22.38
C ARG A 97 -21.62 1.87 22.88
N ARG A 98 -21.40 2.02 24.19
CA ARG A 98 -20.74 3.17 24.84
C ARG A 98 -19.27 2.95 25.24
N LYS A 99 -18.67 1.78 25.02
CA LYS A 99 -17.25 1.57 25.34
C LYS A 99 -16.34 2.27 24.34
N LYS A 100 -15.22 2.81 24.85
CA LYS A 100 -14.18 3.44 24.03
C LYS A 100 -13.61 2.42 23.03
N PRO A 101 -13.23 2.85 21.82
CA PRO A 101 -12.54 2.00 20.86
C PRO A 101 -11.27 1.39 21.47
N ASN A 102 -11.06 0.09 21.23
CA ASN A 102 -9.87 -0.61 21.69
C ASN A 102 -8.69 -0.25 20.78
N HIS A 103 -7.53 -0.08 21.40
CA HIS A 103 -6.29 0.20 20.70
C HIS A 103 -5.19 -0.72 21.23
N ASN A 104 -4.21 -1.00 20.38
CA ASN A 104 -3.00 -1.72 20.76
C ASN A 104 -1.79 -1.07 20.08
N ASN A 105 -0.60 -1.38 20.57
CA ASN A 105 0.65 -0.87 20.07
C ASN A 105 1.56 -2.05 19.73
N PHE A 106 2.41 -1.91 18.72
CA PHE A 106 3.51 -2.84 18.56
C PHE A 106 4.52 -2.65 19.70
N THR A 107 5.17 -3.72 20.14
CA THR A 107 6.25 -3.63 21.14
C THR A 107 7.51 -2.98 20.55
N THR A 108 7.77 -3.26 19.27
CA THR A 108 8.88 -2.70 18.49
C THR A 108 8.36 -2.28 17.12
N SER A 109 9.00 -1.28 16.51
CA SER A 109 8.58 -0.78 15.20
C SER A 109 8.76 -1.84 14.11
N PRO A 110 7.69 -2.25 13.39
CA PRO A 110 7.82 -3.21 12.30
C PRO A 110 8.62 -2.68 11.11
N LYS A 111 8.70 -1.36 10.92
CA LYS A 111 9.49 -0.68 9.87
C LYS A 111 9.09 -1.09 8.46
N LEU A 112 7.80 -1.35 8.24
CA LEU A 112 7.27 -1.49 6.88
C LEU A 112 7.50 -0.18 6.12
N LYS A 113 7.65 -0.27 4.80
CA LYS A 113 7.70 0.91 3.92
C LYS A 113 6.74 0.73 2.77
N ILE A 114 6.27 1.83 2.19
CA ILE A 114 5.29 1.77 1.09
C ILE A 114 5.60 2.78 0.00
N ALA A 115 5.50 2.36 -1.26
CA ALA A 115 5.59 3.27 -2.40
C ALA A 115 4.33 3.16 -3.27
N VAL A 116 3.89 4.31 -3.79
CA VAL A 116 2.88 4.37 -4.84
C VAL A 116 3.48 5.09 -6.03
N PHE A 117 3.36 4.48 -7.20
CA PHE A 117 3.81 5.04 -8.45
C PHE A 117 2.65 5.06 -9.44
N GLN A 118 2.32 6.22 -9.97
CA GLN A 118 1.29 6.40 -10.98
C GLN A 118 1.92 6.72 -12.33
N GLN A 119 1.60 5.99 -13.38
CA GLN A 119 1.75 6.45 -14.76
C GLN A 119 0.43 7.09 -15.19
N LYS A 120 0.44 8.41 -15.41
CA LYS A 120 -0.79 9.23 -15.49
C LYS A 120 -1.71 8.84 -16.64
N ASN A 121 -1.14 8.50 -17.80
CA ASN A 121 -1.88 8.32 -19.05
C ASN A 121 -2.17 6.84 -19.34
N ASN A 122 -2.15 5.97 -18.33
CA ASN A 122 -2.41 4.54 -18.49
C ASN A 122 -1.62 3.86 -19.64
N HIS A 123 -0.35 4.25 -19.79
CA HIS A 123 0.58 3.86 -20.85
C HIS A 123 0.22 4.33 -22.28
N GLU A 124 -0.80 5.17 -22.47
CA GLU A 124 -1.19 5.70 -23.79
C GLU A 124 -0.07 6.50 -24.47
N ASP A 125 0.78 7.15 -23.68
CA ASP A 125 1.94 7.93 -24.14
C ASP A 125 3.22 7.08 -24.33
N MET A 126 3.15 5.77 -24.04
CA MET A 126 4.25 4.80 -24.23
C MET A 126 4.08 4.01 -25.54
N GLU A 127 3.79 4.72 -26.63
CA GLU A 127 3.55 4.13 -27.95
C GLU A 127 4.77 3.34 -28.47
N GLY A 128 4.53 2.27 -29.23
CA GLY A 128 5.57 1.49 -29.91
C GLY A 128 6.07 0.25 -29.15
N PHE A 129 5.57 -0.01 -27.95
CA PHE A 129 5.86 -1.21 -27.17
C PHE A 129 4.60 -2.04 -26.92
N ASP A 130 4.78 -3.34 -26.69
CA ASP A 130 3.72 -4.21 -26.18
C ASP A 130 3.26 -3.74 -24.79
N ASN A 131 1.96 -3.82 -24.50
CA ASN A 131 1.39 -3.34 -23.24
C ASN A 131 2.08 -3.98 -22.02
N LEU A 132 2.42 -5.26 -22.08
CA LEU A 132 3.12 -5.92 -20.97
C LEU A 132 4.56 -5.40 -20.80
N ILE A 133 5.24 -4.97 -21.88
CA ILE A 133 6.54 -4.29 -21.79
C ILE A 133 6.39 -2.94 -21.07
N ASN A 134 5.30 -2.22 -21.30
CA ASN A 134 5.01 -0.96 -20.61
C ASN A 134 4.78 -1.19 -19.10
N ILE A 135 4.03 -2.24 -18.75
CA ILE A 135 3.82 -2.67 -17.35
C ILE A 135 5.16 -3.04 -16.69
N GLU A 136 5.97 -3.90 -17.32
CA GLU A 136 7.29 -4.30 -16.80
C GLU A 136 8.24 -3.09 -16.65
N THR A 137 8.15 -2.12 -17.56
CA THR A 137 8.96 -0.90 -17.53
C THR A 137 8.57 0.01 -16.38
N THR A 138 7.28 0.30 -16.25
CA THR A 138 6.75 1.15 -15.18
C THR A 138 6.88 0.49 -13.81
N PHE A 139 6.74 -0.84 -13.72
CA PHE A 139 7.06 -1.61 -12.53
C PHE A 139 8.52 -1.39 -12.09
N ARG A 140 9.49 -1.56 -13.01
CA ARG A 140 10.92 -1.37 -12.69
C ARG A 140 11.21 0.07 -12.27
N MET A 141 10.64 1.04 -12.97
CA MET A 141 10.83 2.46 -12.67
C MET A 141 10.30 2.80 -11.26
N GLY A 142 9.07 2.37 -10.96
CA GLY A 142 8.45 2.58 -9.66
C GLY A 142 9.25 1.92 -8.53
N LEU A 143 9.62 0.66 -8.68
CA LEU A 143 10.39 -0.07 -7.68
C LEU A 143 11.79 0.54 -7.48
N GLN A 144 12.52 0.84 -8.56
CA GLN A 144 13.86 1.44 -8.47
C GLN A 144 13.83 2.84 -7.83
N GLY A 145 12.85 3.67 -8.20
CA GLY A 145 12.65 4.98 -7.61
C GLY A 145 12.32 4.88 -6.12
N ALA A 146 11.41 3.98 -5.75
CA ALA A 146 11.06 3.69 -4.36
C ALA A 146 12.29 3.27 -3.54
N CYS A 147 13.07 2.30 -4.02
CA CYS A 147 14.28 1.84 -3.34
C CYS A 147 15.29 2.98 -3.13
N SER A 148 15.49 3.82 -4.14
CA SER A 148 16.43 4.95 -4.08
C SER A 148 16.00 6.03 -3.07
N TYR A 149 14.71 6.20 -2.84
CA TYR A 149 14.20 7.21 -1.90
C TYR A 149 14.11 6.68 -0.47
N LEU A 150 13.57 5.47 -0.30
CA LEU A 150 13.19 4.92 0.99
C LEU A 150 14.37 4.41 1.82
N PHE A 151 15.51 4.14 1.17
CA PHE A 151 16.70 3.54 1.76
C PHE A 151 17.95 4.42 1.57
N ASN A 152 19.02 4.10 2.28
CA ASN A 152 20.31 4.81 2.19
C ASN A 152 21.45 3.92 2.69
N GLN A 153 22.68 4.46 2.73
CA GLN A 153 23.87 3.74 3.20
C GLN A 153 23.74 3.27 4.66
N GLU A 154 23.05 4.02 5.52
CA GLU A 154 22.85 3.67 6.93
C GLU A 154 21.78 2.59 7.12
N ASN A 155 20.79 2.56 6.23
CA ASN A 155 19.67 1.62 6.22
C ASN A 155 19.56 0.98 4.83
N PRO A 156 20.49 0.06 4.49
CA PRO A 156 20.52 -0.56 3.18
C PRO A 156 19.39 -1.59 3.02
N LEU A 157 18.94 -1.71 1.78
CA LEU A 157 17.92 -2.66 1.33
C LEU A 157 18.59 -3.89 0.72
N GLU A 158 18.15 -5.07 1.14
CA GLU A 158 18.32 -6.30 0.38
C GLU A 158 16.94 -6.91 0.12
N ILE A 159 16.56 -7.06 -1.15
CA ILE A 159 15.30 -7.69 -1.54
C ILE A 159 15.51 -9.19 -1.64
N ALA A 160 14.77 -9.96 -0.84
CA ALA A 160 14.80 -11.42 -0.87
C ALA A 160 13.83 -12.03 -1.87
N GLN A 161 12.68 -11.39 -2.08
CA GLN A 161 11.67 -11.84 -3.02
C GLN A 161 10.72 -10.70 -3.34
N ILE A 162 10.11 -10.79 -4.52
CA ILE A 162 9.05 -9.90 -4.96
C ILE A 162 7.82 -10.75 -5.27
N ILE A 163 6.70 -10.42 -4.64
CA ILE A 163 5.43 -11.11 -4.79
C ILE A 163 4.49 -10.20 -5.58
N LEU A 164 4.00 -10.67 -6.73
CA LEU A 164 3.05 -9.98 -7.60
C LEU A 164 1.63 -10.47 -7.32
N ASP A 165 0.64 -9.56 -7.21
CA ASP A 165 -0.76 -9.96 -7.28
C ASP A 165 -1.13 -10.36 -8.72
N ARG A 166 -1.85 -11.48 -8.86
CA ARG A 166 -2.48 -11.93 -10.13
C ARG A 166 -1.52 -12.03 -11.34
N GLU A 167 -0.38 -12.69 -11.17
CA GLU A 167 0.56 -12.91 -12.28
C GLU A 167 -0.08 -13.65 -13.48
N ASP A 168 -1.03 -14.56 -13.20
CA ASP A 168 -1.80 -15.30 -14.19
C ASP A 168 -2.56 -14.41 -15.18
N HIS A 169 -2.95 -13.20 -14.76
CA HIS A 169 -3.61 -12.22 -15.62
C HIS A 169 -2.72 -11.79 -16.79
N TYR A 170 -1.39 -11.76 -16.64
CA TYR A 170 -0.50 -11.38 -17.73
C TYR A 170 -0.55 -12.40 -18.88
N GLN A 171 -0.51 -13.69 -18.55
CA GLN A 171 -0.64 -14.75 -19.55
C GLN A 171 -2.01 -14.71 -20.24
N ILE A 172 -3.08 -14.43 -19.49
CA ILE A 172 -4.45 -14.34 -20.02
C ILE A 172 -4.63 -13.11 -20.93
N ALA A 173 -4.14 -11.93 -20.51
CA ALA A 173 -4.38 -10.67 -21.21
C ALA A 173 -3.38 -10.39 -22.33
N HIS A 174 -2.14 -10.89 -22.22
CA HIS A 174 -1.04 -10.56 -23.13
C HIS A 174 -0.45 -11.78 -23.85
N GLY A 175 -0.90 -13.00 -23.51
CA GLY A 175 -0.45 -14.24 -24.17
C GLY A 175 0.97 -14.67 -23.78
N ARG A 176 1.60 -14.01 -22.80
CA ARG A 176 2.92 -14.35 -22.26
C ARG A 176 3.03 -14.02 -20.78
N ASP A 177 3.97 -14.66 -20.10
CA ASP A 177 4.32 -14.35 -18.72
C ASP A 177 5.08 -13.02 -18.59
N PHE A 178 5.06 -12.48 -17.38
CA PHE A 178 5.90 -11.36 -16.96
C PHE A 178 7.38 -11.74 -17.04
N ASP A 179 8.22 -10.92 -17.68
CA ASP A 179 9.65 -11.23 -17.85
C ASP A 179 10.46 -10.94 -16.56
N LYS A 180 10.37 -11.89 -15.63
CA LYS A 180 11.03 -11.85 -14.33
C LYS A 180 12.54 -11.72 -14.42
N ASN A 181 13.16 -12.43 -15.37
CA ASN A 181 14.61 -12.47 -15.53
C ASN A 181 15.15 -11.12 -16.00
N THR A 182 14.50 -10.53 -17.02
CA THR A 182 14.87 -9.20 -17.49
C THR A 182 14.64 -8.16 -16.38
N VAL A 183 13.53 -8.27 -15.63
CA VAL A 183 13.25 -7.37 -14.52
C VAL A 183 14.31 -7.43 -13.44
N LEU A 184 14.64 -8.61 -12.91
CA LEU A 184 15.67 -8.77 -11.88
C LEU A 184 17.05 -8.33 -12.39
N SER A 185 17.42 -8.71 -13.62
CA SER A 185 18.69 -8.32 -14.23
C SER A 185 18.84 -6.80 -14.36
N ARG A 186 17.79 -6.11 -14.79
CA ARG A 186 17.78 -4.65 -14.93
C ARG A 186 17.78 -3.95 -13.58
N LEU A 187 17.03 -4.44 -12.60
CA LEU A 187 17.05 -3.90 -11.23
C LEU A 187 18.45 -4.00 -10.62
N ASN A 188 19.08 -5.18 -10.70
CA ASN A 188 20.41 -5.40 -10.15
C ASN A 188 21.49 -4.47 -10.74
N ARG A 189 21.38 -4.14 -12.04
CA ARG A 189 22.31 -3.22 -12.72
C ARG A 189 22.10 -1.76 -12.35
N ASN A 190 20.86 -1.37 -12.06
CA ASN A 190 20.46 0.03 -11.93
C ASN A 190 20.25 0.47 -10.47
N PHE A 191 20.27 -0.47 -9.53
CA PHE A 191 20.19 -0.16 -8.11
C PHE A 191 21.37 0.69 -7.63
N ARG A 192 21.06 1.54 -6.65
CA ARG A 192 22.09 2.28 -5.91
C ARG A 192 22.91 1.29 -5.09
N THR A 193 24.12 1.66 -4.68
CA THR A 193 25.04 0.76 -3.97
C THR A 193 24.50 0.24 -2.62
N TYR A 194 23.48 0.88 -2.05
CA TYR A 194 22.81 0.48 -0.81
C TYR A 194 21.54 -0.35 -1.05
N CYS A 195 21.24 -0.72 -2.30
CA CYS A 195 20.14 -1.60 -2.68
C CYS A 195 20.71 -2.81 -3.41
N SER A 196 20.33 -4.01 -2.98
CA SER A 196 20.72 -5.26 -3.62
C SER A 196 19.55 -6.23 -3.74
N LEU A 197 19.69 -7.18 -4.64
CA LEU A 197 18.90 -8.40 -4.66
C LEU A 197 19.70 -9.48 -3.93
N LYS A 198 19.04 -10.27 -3.07
CA LYS A 198 19.63 -11.48 -2.52
C LYS A 198 19.99 -12.44 -3.66
N ASN A 199 21.03 -13.26 -3.50
CA ASN A 199 21.55 -14.12 -4.58
C ASN A 199 20.48 -15.02 -5.23
N GLU A 200 19.47 -15.43 -4.47
CA GLU A 200 18.36 -16.29 -4.92
C GLU A 200 17.03 -15.52 -4.97
N CYS A 201 17.08 -14.20 -5.18
CA CYS A 201 15.88 -13.39 -5.24
C CYS A 201 14.98 -13.85 -6.39
N THR A 202 13.71 -14.10 -6.08
CA THR A 202 12.70 -14.54 -7.04
C THR A 202 11.60 -13.49 -7.22
N ILE A 203 10.88 -13.61 -8.34
CA ILE A 203 9.58 -12.97 -8.52
C ILE A 203 8.53 -14.07 -8.62
N SER A 204 7.53 -14.05 -7.75
CA SER A 204 6.43 -15.01 -7.70
C SER A 204 5.09 -14.29 -7.77
N GLY A 205 4.13 -14.82 -8.50
CA GLY A 205 2.71 -14.45 -8.37
C GLY A 205 1.75 -15.61 -8.68
N ASN A 206 2.30 -16.76 -9.06
CA ASN A 206 1.57 -18.03 -9.15
C ASN A 206 1.79 -18.85 -7.88
N SER A 207 0.70 -19.36 -7.28
CA SER A 207 0.73 -20.20 -6.06
C SER A 207 1.33 -19.50 -4.83
N ILE A 208 0.72 -18.39 -4.46
CA ILE A 208 1.08 -17.58 -3.30
C ILE A 208 0.53 -18.25 -2.03
N ASN A 209 1.33 -18.33 -0.97
CA ASN A 209 0.87 -18.90 0.29
C ASN A 209 -0.06 -17.92 1.04
N ASP A 210 -0.81 -18.44 2.01
CA ASP A 210 -1.80 -17.65 2.76
C ASP A 210 -1.20 -16.46 3.52
N ASP A 211 0.06 -16.56 3.97
CA ASP A 211 0.76 -15.46 4.67
C ASP A 211 1.05 -14.31 3.70
N ASP A 212 1.59 -14.63 2.52
CA ASP A 212 1.93 -13.65 1.50
C ASP A 212 0.66 -13.03 0.88
N GLN A 213 -0.42 -13.80 0.74
CA GLN A 213 -1.71 -13.29 0.28
C GLN A 213 -2.27 -12.20 1.22
N VAL A 214 -2.08 -12.31 2.54
CA VAL A 214 -2.52 -11.28 3.50
C VAL A 214 -1.82 -9.94 3.26
N PHE A 215 -0.56 -9.94 2.85
CA PHE A 215 0.16 -8.69 2.53
C PHE A 215 -0.20 -8.13 1.15
N LEU A 216 -0.53 -8.98 0.16
CA LEU A 216 -1.10 -8.53 -1.11
C LEU A 216 -2.48 -7.90 -0.90
N ASP A 217 -3.35 -8.55 -0.13
CA ASP A 217 -4.64 -7.99 0.27
C ASP A 217 -4.42 -6.63 0.94
N LEU A 218 -3.46 -6.51 1.86
CA LEU A 218 -3.16 -5.25 2.52
C LEU A 218 -2.70 -4.15 1.54
N ALA A 219 -1.91 -4.51 0.52
CA ALA A 219 -1.44 -3.60 -0.52
C ALA A 219 -2.60 -3.12 -1.42
N ASP A 220 -3.47 -4.02 -1.87
CA ASP A 220 -4.69 -3.69 -2.64
C ASP A 220 -5.64 -2.80 -1.84
N LEU A 221 -5.88 -3.15 -0.57
CA LEU A 221 -6.71 -2.37 0.34
C LEU A 221 -6.18 -0.94 0.53
N PHE A 222 -4.86 -0.81 0.70
CA PHE A 222 -4.22 0.50 0.77
C PHE A 222 -4.39 1.26 -0.55
N LEU A 223 -4.02 0.64 -1.68
CA LEU A 223 -4.06 1.30 -2.99
C LEU A 223 -5.47 1.72 -3.38
N GLY A 224 -6.46 0.84 -3.22
CA GLY A 224 -7.87 1.15 -3.47
C GLY A 224 -8.40 2.28 -2.57
N THR A 225 -8.07 2.27 -1.29
CA THR A 225 -8.49 3.33 -0.35
C THR A 225 -7.80 4.66 -0.65
N PHE A 226 -6.51 4.62 -0.99
CA PHE A 226 -5.71 5.77 -1.39
C PHE A 226 -6.26 6.41 -2.67
N ARG A 227 -6.51 5.60 -3.71
CA ARG A 227 -7.11 6.05 -4.98
C ARG A 227 -8.50 6.63 -4.77
N LEU A 228 -9.36 5.99 -3.97
CA LEU A 228 -10.69 6.53 -3.67
C LEU A 228 -10.61 7.94 -3.08
N GLY A 229 -9.65 8.19 -2.19
CA GLY A 229 -9.46 9.50 -1.56
C GLY A 229 -8.84 10.55 -2.49
N ILE A 230 -8.00 10.15 -3.45
CA ILE A 230 -7.36 11.07 -4.40
C ILE A 230 -8.26 11.38 -5.60
N LEU A 231 -8.87 10.35 -6.20
CA LEU A 231 -9.55 10.46 -7.49
C LEU A 231 -10.94 11.07 -7.37
N LYS A 232 -11.63 10.91 -6.24
CA LYS A 232 -13.06 11.18 -6.15
C LYS A 232 -13.38 12.14 -4.99
N PRO A 233 -13.65 13.43 -5.26
CA PRO A 233 -14.32 14.29 -4.28
C PRO A 233 -15.68 13.68 -3.91
N GLN A 234 -16.13 13.88 -2.66
CA GLN A 234 -17.31 13.19 -2.12
C GLN A 234 -18.57 13.32 -2.98
N GLU A 235 -18.73 14.47 -3.62
CA GLU A 235 -19.86 14.82 -4.49
C GLU A 235 -19.95 13.94 -5.75
N LYS A 236 -18.87 13.22 -6.10
CA LYS A 236 -18.80 12.33 -7.27
C LYS A 236 -18.97 10.84 -6.93
N PHE A 237 -19.37 10.48 -5.72
CA PHE A 237 -19.66 9.07 -5.42
C PHE A 237 -20.96 8.61 -6.08
N CYS A 238 -20.81 7.76 -7.10
CA CYS A 238 -21.90 7.27 -7.92
C CYS A 238 -22.62 6.06 -7.30
N SER A 239 -21.95 5.31 -6.41
CA SER A 239 -22.52 4.10 -5.79
C SER A 239 -22.56 4.15 -4.26
N ASP A 240 -23.53 3.46 -3.66
CA ASP A 240 -23.62 3.28 -2.21
C ASP A 240 -22.40 2.54 -1.64
N LYS A 241 -21.80 1.67 -2.46
CA LYS A 241 -20.57 0.94 -2.10
C LYS A 241 -19.39 1.90 -1.95
N GLU A 242 -19.23 2.88 -2.84
CA GLU A 242 -18.20 3.92 -2.72
C GLU A 242 -18.45 4.80 -1.49
N LYS A 243 -19.69 5.23 -1.27
CA LYS A 243 -20.07 6.04 -0.09
C LYS A 243 -19.72 5.32 1.21
N LYS A 244 -19.96 4.01 1.29
CA LYS A 244 -19.60 3.17 2.45
C LYS A 244 -18.10 2.99 2.66
N LYS A 245 -17.30 3.02 1.58
CA LYS A 245 -15.84 2.90 1.64
C LYS A 245 -15.15 4.23 1.94
N HIS A 246 -15.75 5.36 1.60
CA HIS A 246 -15.15 6.68 1.80
C HIS A 246 -14.63 6.93 3.23
N PRO A 247 -15.30 6.50 4.31
CA PRO A 247 -14.76 6.63 5.66
C PRO A 247 -13.39 5.95 5.88
N LEU A 248 -13.01 4.97 5.05
CA LEU A 248 -11.70 4.32 5.13
C LEU A 248 -10.56 5.29 4.82
N CYS A 249 -10.78 6.30 3.98
CA CYS A 249 -9.79 7.30 3.61
C CYS A 249 -9.32 8.12 4.83
N TYR A 250 -10.13 8.25 5.87
CA TYR A 250 -9.73 8.93 7.12
C TYR A 250 -8.60 8.22 7.84
N ASN A 251 -8.46 6.89 7.71
CA ASN A 251 -7.34 6.16 8.32
C ASN A 251 -6.01 6.56 7.68
N LEU A 252 -6.04 6.93 6.39
CA LEU A 252 -4.85 7.35 5.66
C LEU A 252 -4.49 8.81 5.92
N LYS A 253 -5.44 9.65 6.40
CA LYS A 253 -5.27 11.09 6.61
C LYS A 253 -3.94 11.45 7.30
N THR A 254 -3.64 10.79 8.41
CA THR A 254 -2.43 11.08 9.20
C THR A 254 -1.15 10.77 8.41
N LEU A 255 -1.12 9.68 7.64
CA LEU A 255 0.01 9.34 6.77
C LEU A 255 0.19 10.40 5.67
N MET A 256 -0.91 10.82 5.03
CA MET A 256 -0.87 11.80 3.94
C MET A 256 -0.39 13.17 4.44
N GLN A 257 -0.94 13.61 5.58
CA GLN A 257 -0.49 14.83 6.24
C GLN A 257 0.99 14.76 6.60
N ARG A 258 1.51 13.59 6.99
CA ARG A 258 2.94 13.41 7.28
C ARG A 258 3.80 13.54 6.03
N LEU A 259 3.41 12.94 4.91
CA LEU A 259 4.13 13.08 3.64
C LEU A 259 4.22 14.55 3.18
N ASN A 260 3.14 15.31 3.37
CA ASN A 260 3.11 16.73 3.00
C ASN A 260 3.87 17.65 3.95
N LYS A 261 4.44 17.17 5.06
CA LYS A 261 5.25 18.02 5.97
C LYS A 261 6.58 18.46 5.35
N GLY A 262 7.00 17.84 4.25
CA GLY A 262 8.27 18.10 3.57
C GLY A 262 9.48 17.44 4.24
N GLY A 263 10.55 17.24 3.47
CA GLY A 263 11.72 16.47 3.89
C GLY A 263 12.38 16.95 5.18
N ALA A 264 12.56 18.27 5.35
CA ALA A 264 13.21 18.84 6.54
C ALA A 264 12.47 18.49 7.85
N ARG A 265 11.13 18.48 7.84
CA ARG A 265 10.33 18.10 9.01
C ARG A 265 10.25 16.60 9.20
N MET A 266 10.34 15.83 8.11
CA MET A 266 10.29 14.37 8.16
C MET A 266 11.60 13.74 8.62
N ASN A 267 12.74 14.41 8.46
CA ASN A 267 14.05 13.88 8.88
C ASN A 267 14.12 13.46 10.36
N ASN A 268 13.43 14.21 11.24
CA ASN A 268 13.37 13.91 12.68
C ASN A 268 12.05 13.24 13.09
N SER A 269 11.20 12.88 12.12
CA SER A 269 9.94 12.19 12.36
C SER A 269 10.18 10.70 12.55
N ARG A 270 9.41 10.07 13.44
CA ARG A 270 9.34 8.60 13.53
C ARG A 270 8.82 7.94 12.26
N PHE A 271 8.32 8.72 11.30
CA PHE A 271 7.91 8.27 9.97
C PHE A 271 8.93 8.65 8.89
N ASN A 272 10.17 8.99 9.22
CA ASN A 272 11.15 9.39 8.21
C ASN A 272 11.32 8.31 7.14
N ARG A 273 11.10 8.64 5.86
CA ARG A 273 11.20 7.68 4.74
C ARG A 273 10.34 6.42 4.89
N PHE A 274 9.16 6.54 5.51
CA PHE A 274 8.17 5.45 5.54
C PHE A 274 7.56 5.17 4.17
N GLY A 275 7.43 6.19 3.33
CA GLY A 275 6.81 6.03 2.02
C GLY A 275 7.11 7.15 1.03
N THR A 276 6.78 6.89 -0.23
CA THR A 276 6.92 7.83 -1.35
C THR A 276 5.80 7.65 -2.36
N PHE A 277 5.15 8.75 -2.76
CA PHE A 277 4.03 8.75 -3.69
C PHE A 277 4.38 9.66 -4.86
N SER A 278 4.56 9.07 -6.02
CA SER A 278 5.05 9.76 -7.21
C SER A 278 4.20 9.42 -8.41
N SER A 279 4.21 10.32 -9.39
CA SER A 279 3.58 10.15 -10.68
C SER A 279 4.58 10.44 -11.79
N ALA A 280 4.37 9.82 -12.94
CA ALA A 280 5.13 10.08 -14.14
C ALA A 280 4.23 10.12 -15.38
N GLU A 281 4.70 10.87 -16.37
CA GLU A 281 4.10 11.01 -17.69
C GLU A 281 5.20 11.31 -18.71
N ILE A 282 4.92 11.07 -19.98
CA ILE A 282 5.84 11.43 -21.07
C ILE A 282 5.38 12.77 -21.65
N ILE A 283 6.23 13.79 -21.53
CA ILE A 283 6.01 15.12 -22.12
C ILE A 283 7.12 15.37 -23.14
N ASN A 284 6.75 15.58 -24.40
CA ASN A 284 7.69 15.80 -25.50
C ASN A 284 8.73 14.67 -25.66
N GLY A 285 8.33 13.42 -25.42
CA GLY A 285 9.20 12.24 -25.53
C GLY A 285 10.12 12.00 -24.33
N GLU A 286 10.02 12.82 -23.27
CA GLU A 286 10.82 12.68 -22.05
C GLU A 286 9.96 12.33 -20.85
N TRP A 287 10.51 11.49 -19.97
CA TRP A 287 9.87 11.17 -18.69
C TRP A 287 9.91 12.37 -17.75
N ASN A 288 8.73 12.84 -17.36
CA ASN A 288 8.54 13.82 -16.31
C ASN A 288 8.07 13.12 -15.04
N PHE A 289 8.70 13.41 -13.91
CA PHE A 289 8.34 12.84 -12.59
C PHE A 289 7.89 13.96 -11.66
N THR A 290 6.77 13.74 -10.98
CA THR A 290 6.22 14.68 -10.01
C THR A 290 5.71 13.95 -8.77
N ASP A 291 5.72 14.62 -7.62
CA ASP A 291 5.08 14.09 -6.42
C ASP A 291 3.55 14.03 -6.64
N LEU A 292 2.91 12.98 -6.13
CA LEU A 292 1.45 12.90 -6.13
C LEU A 292 0.90 13.96 -5.17
N SER A 293 0.20 14.97 -5.69
CA SER A 293 -0.50 15.93 -4.84
C SER A 293 -1.61 15.19 -4.07
N THR A 294 -1.48 15.20 -2.74
CA THR A 294 -2.51 14.65 -1.84
C THR A 294 -3.45 15.75 -1.30
N ASP A 295 -3.38 16.96 -1.87
CA ASP A 295 -4.19 18.12 -1.46
C ASP A 295 -5.69 17.90 -1.69
N PHE A 296 -6.06 16.92 -2.51
CA PHE A 296 -7.43 16.52 -2.84
C PHE A 296 -8.14 15.73 -1.75
N LEU A 297 -7.41 15.29 -0.71
CA LEU A 297 -8.02 14.80 0.51
C LEU A 297 -8.57 15.97 1.34
N LYS A 298 -9.51 16.72 0.75
CA LYS A 298 -10.38 17.65 1.45
C LYS A 298 -11.36 16.81 2.26
N PHE A 299 -10.86 16.32 3.39
CA PHE A 299 -11.70 15.75 4.43
C PHE A 299 -12.64 16.85 4.92
N PRO A 300 -13.98 16.73 4.75
CA PRO A 300 -14.89 17.63 5.46
C PRO A 300 -14.57 17.59 6.95
N SER A 301 -14.76 18.72 7.64
CA SER A 301 -14.64 18.78 9.09
C SER A 301 -15.47 17.65 9.71
N VAL A 302 -14.89 16.97 10.69
CA VAL A 302 -15.46 15.80 11.39
C VAL A 302 -16.84 16.11 11.99
N GLU A 303 -17.18 17.39 12.13
CA GLU A 303 -18.46 17.91 12.63
C GLU A 303 -19.68 17.58 11.75
N ASN A 304 -19.49 17.19 10.48
CA ASN A 304 -20.60 16.84 9.57
C ASN A 304 -20.81 15.33 9.35
N LEU A 305 -20.09 14.46 10.07
CA LEU A 305 -20.22 13.01 9.93
C LEU A 305 -20.91 12.38 11.14
N ASN A 306 -22.19 12.72 11.34
CA ASN A 306 -23.14 11.83 12.04
C ASN A 306 -23.48 10.64 11.12
N LEU A 307 -22.49 9.84 10.71
CA LEU A 307 -22.71 8.67 9.86
C LEU A 307 -22.82 7.35 10.63
N PHE A 308 -22.99 7.40 11.96
CA PHE A 308 -23.19 6.21 12.78
C PHE A 308 -24.17 6.47 13.92
N ASP A 309 -25.41 6.83 13.57
CA ASP A 309 -26.60 6.46 14.35
C ASP A 309 -27.25 5.21 13.73
#